data_AF-A0A410UF68-F1
#
_entry.id   AF-A0A410UF68-F1
#
_cell.length_a   1.000
_cell.length_b   1.000
_cell.length_c   1.000
_cell.angle_alpha   90.00
_cell.angle_beta   90.00
_cell.angle_gamma   90.00
#
_symmetry.space_group_name_H-M   'P 1'
#
loop_
_entity.id
_entity.type
_entity.pdbx_description
1 polymer ?
#
loop_
_entity_poly.entity_id
_entity_poly.type
_entity_poly.pdbx_seq_one_letter_code
_entity_poly.pdbx_strand_id
1 'polypeptide(L)' 'MADQSKIEWTDVTWNSLRGCSRFSEGCTHCCAEHAADRLLDGVKHNAYPE' A
#
# COMPACT_ATOMS: atom_id res chain seq x y z
N MET A 1 3.72 4.33 -9.44
CA MET A 1 3.10 5.56 -8.88
C MET A 1 2.85 6.54 -10.01
N ALA A 2 1.89 7.45 -9.87
CA ALA A 2 1.50 8.36 -10.95
C ALA A 2 2.38 9.62 -10.90
N ASP A 3 3.26 9.76 -11.90
CA ASP A 3 4.21 10.85 -12.10
C ASP A 3 3.55 12.18 -12.48
N GLN A 4 2.22 12.20 -12.64
CA GLN A 4 1.44 13.37 -13.02
C GLN A 4 0.14 13.40 -12.20
N SER A 5 0.18 14.15 -11.11
CA SER A 5 -0.98 14.40 -10.26
C SER A 5 -1.97 15.35 -10.94
N LYS A 6 -3.27 15.09 -10.74
CA LYS A 6 -4.36 15.97 -11.22
C LYS A 6 -4.63 17.15 -10.28
N ILE A 7 -3.88 17.26 -9.20
CA ILE A 7 -3.97 18.34 -8.24
C ILE A 7 -2.96 19.39 -8.68
N GLU A 8 -3.45 20.55 -9.13
CA GLU A 8 -2.67 21.61 -9.80
C GLU A 8 -1.41 22.07 -9.06
N TRP A 9 -1.36 21.92 -7.73
CA TRP A 9 -0.23 22.36 -6.90
C TRP A 9 0.70 21.22 -6.46
N THR A 10 0.41 19.97 -6.80
CA THR A 10 1.22 18.80 -6.43
C THR A 10 1.68 18.08 -7.67
N ASP A 11 2.97 17.78 -7.77
CA ASP A 11 3.56 17.09 -8.93
C ASP A 11 3.16 15.61 -8.96
N VAL A 12 3.20 14.96 -7.80
CA VAL A 12 2.93 13.52 -7.64
C VAL A 12 1.92 13.25 -6.55
N THR A 13 1.06 12.25 -6.76
CA THR A 13 0.18 11.72 -5.71
C THR A 13 0.74 10.42 -5.18
N TRP A 14 0.89 10.34 -3.86
CA TRP A 14 1.30 9.12 -3.17
C TRP A 14 0.16 8.61 -2.27
N ASN A 15 -0.09 7.30 -2.35
CA ASN A 15 -1.03 6.62 -1.47
C ASN A 15 -0.26 5.69 -0.55
N SER A 16 -0.17 6.07 0.73
CA SER A 16 0.51 5.34 1.79
C SER A 16 -0.01 3.92 2.02
N LEU A 17 -1.21 3.61 1.52
CA LEU A 17 -1.87 2.32 1.69
C LEU A 17 -1.64 1.38 0.50
N ARG A 18 -1.18 1.87 -0.65
CA ARG A 18 -0.87 1.01 -1.82
C ARG A 18 0.53 0.43 -1.66
N GLY A 19 0.62 -0.89 -1.51
CA GLY A 19 1.88 -1.62 -1.39
C GLY A 19 2.28 -1.98 0.04
N CYS A 20 1.32 -2.26 0.92
CA CYS A 20 1.59 -2.66 2.30
C CYS A 20 2.52 -3.90 2.36
N SER A 21 3.74 -3.73 2.88
CA SER A 21 4.62 -4.82 3.33
C SER A 21 4.53 -4.98 4.86
N ARG A 22 4.28 -6.19 5.37
CA ARG A 22 4.16 -6.53 6.80
C ARG A 22 5.57 -6.44 7.39
N PHE A 23 5.81 -5.40 8.18
CA PHE A 23 7.09 -5.15 8.85
C PHE A 23 7.04 -5.47 10.35
N SER A 24 5.86 -5.46 10.97
CA SER A 24 5.67 -5.77 12.39
C SER A 24 4.37 -6.55 12.63
N GLU A 25 4.24 -7.18 13.80
CA GLU A 25 3.00 -7.87 14.21
C GLU A 25 1.77 -6.96 14.19
N GLY A 26 1.99 -5.65 14.39
CA GLY A 26 0.96 -4.61 14.29
C GLY A 26 0.43 -4.37 12.87
N CYS A 27 1.05 -4.95 11.84
CA CYS A 27 0.50 -4.92 10.49
C CYS A 27 -0.68 -5.89 10.31
N THR A 28 -0.88 -6.84 11.23
CA THR A 28 -1.98 -7.80 11.20
C THR A 28 -3.31 -7.06 11.34
N HIS A 29 -4.20 -7.16 10.36
CA HIS A 29 -5.47 -6.43 10.28
C HIS A 29 -5.34 -4.90 10.22
N CYS A 30 -4.20 -4.36 9.76
CA CYS A 30 -4.08 -2.93 9.56
C CYS A 30 -4.88 -2.46 8.33
N CYS A 31 -5.25 -1.18 8.29
CA CYS A 31 -6.00 -0.60 7.17
C CYS A 31 -5.30 -0.80 5.81
N ALA A 32 -3.96 -0.81 5.81
CA ALA A 32 -3.15 -1.03 4.62
C ALA A 32 -3.18 -2.50 4.13
N GLU A 33 -3.34 -3.49 5.03
CA GLU A 33 -3.50 -4.91 4.70
C GLU A 33 -4.83 -5.14 3.94
N HIS A 34 -5.92 -4.57 4.44
CA HIS A 34 -7.23 -4.66 3.78
C HIS A 34 -7.25 -3.95 2.41
N ALA A 35 -6.56 -2.82 2.30
CA ALA A 35 -6.42 -2.12 1.02
C ALA A 35 -5.57 -2.92 0.03
N ALA A 36 -4.50 -3.58 0.50
CA ALA A 36 -3.65 -4.44 -0.30
C ALA A 36 -4.41 -5.67 -0.83
N ASP A 37 -5.19 -6.35 0.01
CA ASP A 37 -6.02 -7.51 -0.38
C ASP A 37 -6.99 -7.16 -1.53
N ARG A 38 -7.63 -5.98 -1.45
CA ARG A 38 -8.57 -5.52 -2.48
C ARG A 38 -7.92 -5.03 -3.77
N LEU A 39 -6.76 -4.38 -3.69
CA LEU A 39 -6.20 -3.61 -4.81
C LEU A 39 -5.04 -4.31 -5.53
N LEU A 40 -4.43 -5.32 -4.91
CA LEU A 40 -3.25 -6.03 -5.43
C LEU A 40 -3.58 -7.45 -5.88
N ASP A 41 -4.80 -7.70 -6.37
CA ASP A 41 -5.21 -8.98 -7.01
C ASP A 41 -4.91 -10.23 -6.16
N GLY A 42 -5.10 -10.12 -4.83
CA GLY A 42 -4.87 -11.21 -3.89
C GLY A 42 -3.40 -11.66 -3.80
N VAL A 43 -2.44 -10.89 -4.33
CA VAL A 43 -1.05 -11.33 -4.27
C VAL A 43 -0.58 -11.27 -2.83
N LYS A 44 -0.31 -12.46 -2.27
CA LYS A 44 0.25 -12.68 -0.94
C LYS A 44 1.73 -12.27 -0.90
N HIS A 45 2.06 -11.05 -1.29
CA HIS A 45 3.41 -10.49 -1.10
C HIS A 45 3.52 -10.04 0.35
N ASN A 46 3.59 -10.98 1.31
CA ASN A 46 3.92 -10.68 2.70
C ASN A 46 3.95 -11.95 3.57
N ALA A 47 4.90 -12.82 3.30
CA ALA A 47 5.52 -13.48 4.44
C ALA A 47 6.28 -12.38 5.21
N TYR A 48 6.11 -12.34 6.53
CA TYR A 48 6.96 -11.51 7.38
C TYR A 48 8.41 -11.85 7.03
N PRO A 49 9.26 -10.89 6.60
CA PRO A 49 10.68 -11.21 6.43
C PRO A 49 11.21 -11.63 7.80
N GLU A 50 11.74 -12.85 7.91
CA GLU A 50 12.47 -13.27 9.11
C GLU A 50 13.58 -12.29 9.51
#